data_AF-W8JL00-F1
#
_entry.id   AF-W8JL00-F1
#
_cell.length_a   1.000
_cell.length_b   1.000
_cell.length_c   1.000
_cell.angle_alpha   90.00
_cell.angle_beta   90.00
_cell.angle_gamma   90.00
#
_symmetry.space_group_name_H-M   'P 1'
#
loop_
_entity.id
_entity.type
_entity.pdbx_description
1 polymer ?
#
loop_
_entity_poly.entity_id
_entity_poly.type
_entity_poly.pdbx_seq_one_letter_code
_entity_poly.pdbx_strand_id
1 'polypeptide(L)'
;MIKLTQQFKPYTLIPGSCIPIPGSKFYARVFPTLWQVFSSKHELVGEGRISSSGPLKRFCVFQDLHRGGISVFSEKYKYYLLPSGRKVSSVRGCLPHADQAEPFLSLGVYKHADLHKMRLRRDLKEILPFWWRLAALIPPDSSESFQEIQGGIGNLFHVVHQKILQREKTEIHSSLLSLYLAGFSENFLPRIYDTEYQGILNDCFDVDTQSHVPFSLLHASFCLLRDIFISHDGEVLDILPSLPPEFPCGKLIHLSLEGIGKISLEWRKKTIRKVCLHAQENKDLFLRVSSPLVSCRLRQWKQKKIIFSSRVSLGEIMEIKAGTTYVWDCFLK
;
A
#
# COMPACT_ATOMS: atom_id res chain seq x y z
N MET A 1 6.47 9.88 19.99
CA MET A 1 6.19 9.09 18.77
C MET A 1 4.68 9.12 18.55
N ILE A 2 4.19 9.90 17.59
CA ILE A 2 2.74 9.98 17.31
C ILE A 2 2.34 8.63 16.71
N LYS A 3 1.53 7.85 17.43
CA LYS A 3 0.92 6.62 16.88
C LYS A 3 0.15 7.03 15.62
N LEU A 4 0.41 6.38 14.49
CA LEU A 4 -0.52 6.43 13.36
C LEU A 4 -1.86 5.94 13.89
N THR A 5 -2.79 6.87 14.11
CA THR A 5 -4.14 6.59 14.61
C THR A 5 -5.07 6.05 13.52
N GLN A 6 -4.60 6.02 12.27
CA GLN A 6 -5.34 5.51 11.14
C GLN A 6 -5.53 4.00 11.34
N GLN A 7 -6.78 3.58 11.56
CA GLN A 7 -7.13 2.17 11.51
C GLN A 7 -7.02 1.74 10.05
N PHE A 8 -6.02 0.93 9.72
CA PHE A 8 -5.86 0.35 8.38
C PHE A 8 -6.86 -0.81 8.21
N LYS A 9 -8.15 -0.47 8.32
CA LYS A 9 -9.29 -1.38 8.24
C LYS A 9 -10.37 -0.78 7.35
N PRO A 10 -10.10 -0.65 6.03
CA PRO A 10 -11.14 -0.24 5.11
C PRO A 10 -12.25 -1.28 5.08
N TYR A 11 -13.47 -0.80 4.86
CA TYR A 11 -14.65 -1.64 4.99
C TYR A 11 -15.71 -1.33 3.94
N THR A 12 -16.53 -2.34 3.69
CA THR A 12 -17.76 -2.21 2.91
C THR A 12 -18.96 -2.67 3.73
N LEU A 13 -20.10 -2.04 3.45
CA LEU A 13 -21.40 -2.40 4.01
C LEU A 13 -22.27 -3.15 2.98
N ILE A 14 -21.78 -3.31 1.75
CA ILE A 14 -22.52 -3.89 0.62
C ILE A 14 -22.38 -5.43 0.67
N PRO A 15 -23.47 -6.18 0.92
CA PRO A 15 -23.45 -7.63 0.86
C PRO A 15 -23.07 -8.15 -0.51
N GLY A 16 -22.24 -9.20 -0.55
CA GLY A 16 -21.89 -9.88 -1.79
C GLY A 16 -20.85 -9.15 -2.64
N SER A 17 -20.30 -8.03 -2.17
CA SER A 17 -19.16 -7.41 -2.85
C SER A 17 -17.94 -8.35 -2.80
N CYS A 18 -17.25 -8.45 -3.93
CA CYS A 18 -15.99 -9.18 -4.01
C CYS A 18 -14.85 -8.32 -3.44
N ILE A 19 -14.04 -8.91 -2.56
CA ILE A 19 -12.99 -8.22 -1.82
C ILE A 19 -11.74 -9.09 -1.71
N PRO A 20 -10.54 -8.59 -2.05
CA PRO A 20 -9.31 -9.37 -1.91
C PRO A 20 -9.04 -9.65 -0.43
N ILE A 21 -8.56 -10.86 -0.14
CA ILE A 21 -8.12 -11.28 1.19
C ILE A 21 -6.65 -10.87 1.35
N PRO A 22 -6.34 -9.84 2.16
CA PRO A 22 -4.97 -9.34 2.32
C PRO A 22 -4.04 -10.45 2.81
N GLY A 23 -2.84 -10.56 2.24
CA GLY A 23 -1.90 -11.65 2.56
C GLY A 23 -2.01 -12.88 1.64
N SER A 24 -2.84 -12.83 0.60
CA SER A 24 -3.08 -13.96 -0.30
C SER A 24 -3.44 -13.52 -1.71
N LYS A 25 -3.56 -14.48 -2.63
CA LYS A 25 -4.13 -14.30 -3.98
C LYS A 25 -5.59 -14.79 -4.05
N PHE A 26 -6.29 -14.75 -2.93
CA PHE A 26 -7.70 -15.10 -2.84
C PHE A 26 -8.55 -13.85 -2.70
N TYR A 27 -9.80 -13.95 -3.15
CA TYR A 27 -10.81 -12.97 -2.84
C TYR A 27 -12.03 -13.65 -2.22
N ALA A 28 -12.76 -12.90 -1.40
CA ALA A 28 -13.97 -13.37 -0.77
C ALA A 28 -15.19 -12.66 -1.36
N ARG A 29 -16.31 -13.37 -1.37
CA ARG A 29 -17.65 -12.81 -1.53
C ARG A 29 -18.41 -13.10 -0.24
N VAL A 30 -18.82 -12.04 0.46
CA VAL A 30 -19.38 -12.18 1.82
C VAL A 30 -20.77 -11.57 1.90
N PHE A 31 -21.73 -12.40 2.29
CA PHE A 31 -23.10 -12.05 2.59
C PHE A 31 -23.38 -12.19 4.09
N PRO A 32 -24.51 -11.65 4.59
CA PRO A 32 -24.98 -11.83 5.96
C PRO A 32 -25.03 -13.28 6.47
N THR A 33 -25.26 -14.28 5.61
CA THR A 33 -25.39 -15.68 6.04
C THR A 33 -24.55 -16.65 5.23
N LEU A 34 -23.77 -16.16 4.27
CA LEU A 34 -22.94 -16.96 3.37
C LEU A 34 -21.59 -16.26 3.18
N TRP A 35 -20.52 -17.03 3.20
CA TRP A 35 -19.22 -16.56 2.74
C TRP A 35 -18.67 -17.57 1.72
N GLN A 36 -17.98 -17.03 0.73
CA GLN A 36 -17.33 -17.79 -0.32
C GLN A 36 -15.93 -17.22 -0.53
N VAL A 37 -14.95 -18.08 -0.76
CA VAL A 37 -13.56 -17.73 -1.05
C VAL A 37 -13.19 -18.34 -2.37
N PHE A 38 -12.58 -17.54 -3.24
CA PHE A 38 -12.23 -17.91 -4.59
C PHE A 38 -10.73 -17.75 -4.83
N SER A 39 -10.19 -18.61 -5.70
CA SER A 39 -8.84 -18.46 -6.26
C SER A 39 -8.77 -17.29 -7.23
N SER A 40 -7.56 -16.91 -7.64
CA SER A 40 -7.38 -15.94 -8.73
C SER A 40 -8.02 -16.42 -10.03
N LYS A 41 -8.16 -17.74 -10.25
CA LYS A 41 -8.82 -18.35 -11.40
C LYS A 41 -10.35 -18.49 -11.24
N HIS A 42 -10.93 -17.78 -10.28
CA HIS A 42 -12.35 -17.83 -9.94
C HIS A 42 -12.87 -19.20 -9.44
N GLU A 43 -11.98 -20.13 -9.07
CA GLU A 43 -12.38 -21.43 -8.52
C GLU A 43 -12.82 -21.27 -7.07
N LEU A 44 -13.90 -21.93 -6.67
CA LEU A 44 -14.37 -21.90 -5.28
C LEU A 44 -13.44 -22.75 -4.39
N VAL A 45 -12.69 -22.10 -3.50
CA VAL A 45 -11.72 -22.75 -2.59
C VAL A 45 -12.34 -23.04 -1.22
N GLY A 46 -13.35 -22.28 -0.83
CA GLY A 46 -14.05 -22.52 0.42
C GLY A 46 -15.37 -21.79 0.48
N GLU A 47 -16.33 -22.41 1.17
CA GLU A 47 -17.62 -21.79 1.45
C GLU A 47 -18.15 -22.19 2.82
N GLY A 48 -19.11 -21.44 3.32
CA GLY A 48 -19.85 -21.84 4.49
C GLY A 48 -21.00 -20.91 4.81
N ARG A 49 -21.92 -21.41 5.64
CA ARG A 49 -23.10 -20.67 6.09
C ARG A 49 -22.98 -20.24 7.54
N ILE A 50 -23.78 -19.24 7.90
CA ILE A 50 -23.95 -18.80 9.29
C ILE A 50 -25.41 -19.02 9.65
N SER A 51 -25.64 -19.77 10.72
CA SER A 51 -26.97 -20.05 11.24
C SER A 51 -27.56 -18.80 11.89
N SER A 52 -28.18 -17.94 11.07
CA SER A 52 -28.95 -16.79 11.51
C SER A 52 -30.14 -16.58 10.58
N SER A 53 -31.28 -16.20 11.15
CA SER A 53 -32.50 -15.82 10.43
C SER A 53 -32.75 -14.32 10.51
N GLY A 54 -33.46 -13.81 9.50
CA GLY A 54 -33.91 -12.41 9.40
C GLY A 54 -32.85 -11.42 8.90
N PRO A 55 -33.25 -10.15 8.68
CA PRO A 55 -32.33 -9.09 8.28
C PRO A 55 -31.33 -8.83 9.41
N LEU A 56 -30.04 -8.91 9.10
CA LEU A 56 -28.97 -8.62 10.05
C LEU A 56 -28.60 -7.15 10.04
N LYS A 57 -28.67 -6.48 11.19
CA LYS A 57 -28.21 -5.10 11.31
C LYS A 57 -26.69 -5.05 11.47
N ARG A 58 -26.12 -3.90 11.09
CA ARG A 58 -24.70 -3.58 11.24
C ARG A 58 -23.76 -4.60 10.58
N PHE A 59 -24.22 -5.25 9.50
CA PHE A 59 -23.37 -6.11 8.69
C PHE A 59 -22.26 -5.27 8.05
N CYS A 60 -21.01 -5.70 8.23
CA CYS A 60 -19.85 -5.02 7.70
C CYS A 60 -18.69 -5.99 7.48
N VAL A 61 -17.96 -5.77 6.39
CA VAL A 61 -16.79 -6.55 5.99
C VAL A 61 -15.57 -5.63 5.98
N PHE A 62 -14.59 -5.92 6.82
CA PHE A 62 -13.35 -5.15 6.96
C PHE A 62 -12.16 -5.92 6.38
N GLN A 63 -11.31 -5.27 5.60
CA GLN A 63 -9.98 -5.81 5.28
C GLN A 63 -9.05 -5.50 6.46
N ASP A 64 -8.50 -6.51 7.11
CA ASP A 64 -7.53 -6.27 8.20
C ASP A 64 -6.14 -6.08 7.60
N LEU A 65 -5.85 -4.87 7.12
CA LEU A 65 -4.56 -4.55 6.50
C LEU A 65 -3.43 -4.43 7.52
N HIS A 66 -3.69 -4.50 8.83
CA HIS A 66 -2.61 -4.66 9.80
C HIS A 66 -2.06 -6.08 9.75
N ARG A 67 -2.95 -7.07 9.78
CA ARG A 67 -2.61 -8.47 10.06
C ARG A 67 -2.68 -9.40 8.85
N GLY A 68 -3.38 -9.01 7.80
CA GLY A 68 -3.86 -9.93 6.77
C GLY A 68 -5.28 -10.40 7.06
N GLY A 69 -5.97 -10.91 6.04
CA GLY A 69 -7.30 -11.48 6.15
C GLY A 69 -8.45 -10.46 6.20
N ILE A 70 -9.65 -10.99 6.41
CA ILE A 70 -10.91 -10.23 6.45
C ILE A 70 -11.57 -10.46 7.80
N SER A 71 -12.13 -9.40 8.39
CA SER A 71 -13.02 -9.49 9.56
C SER A 71 -14.44 -9.21 9.10
N VAL A 72 -15.36 -10.10 9.45
CA VAL A 72 -16.79 -9.94 9.16
C VAL A 72 -17.53 -9.77 10.48
N PHE A 73 -18.37 -8.75 10.54
CA PHE A 73 -19.08 -8.37 11.75
C PHE A 73 -20.55 -8.13 11.45
N SER A 74 -21.41 -8.53 12.39
CA SER A 74 -22.81 -8.11 12.49
C SER A 74 -23.15 -7.93 13.98
N GLU A 75 -24.38 -7.51 14.28
CA GLU A 75 -24.85 -7.49 15.67
C GLU A 75 -24.88 -8.87 16.35
N LYS A 76 -24.97 -9.98 15.59
CA LYS A 76 -25.10 -11.34 16.13
C LYS A 76 -23.80 -12.13 16.16
N TYR A 77 -22.85 -11.81 15.29
CA TYR A 77 -21.64 -12.61 15.17
C TYR A 77 -20.44 -11.77 14.74
N LYS A 78 -19.27 -12.36 14.96
CA LYS A 78 -18.01 -11.91 14.41
C LYS A 78 -17.17 -13.12 14.03
N TYR A 79 -16.60 -13.09 12.84
CA TYR A 79 -15.65 -14.12 12.40
C TYR A 79 -14.61 -13.50 11.48
N TYR A 80 -13.61 -14.30 11.13
CA TYR A 80 -12.49 -13.88 10.31
C TYR A 80 -12.24 -14.89 9.21
N LEU A 81 -11.85 -14.41 8.03
CA LEU A 81 -11.29 -15.23 6.97
C LEU A 81 -9.78 -14.96 6.94
N LEU A 82 -8.99 -16.00 7.17
CA LEU A 82 -7.53 -15.93 7.13
C LEU A 82 -7.03 -15.82 5.68
N PRO A 83 -5.78 -15.40 5.44
CA PRO A 83 -5.15 -15.44 4.11
C PRO A 83 -5.26 -16.80 3.42
N SER A 84 -5.27 -17.90 4.19
CA SER A 84 -5.52 -19.27 3.68
C SER A 84 -6.94 -19.52 3.15
N GLY A 85 -7.88 -18.57 3.29
CA GLY A 85 -9.31 -18.75 3.01
C GLY A 85 -10.11 -19.39 4.16
N ARG A 86 -9.45 -19.99 5.15
CA ARG A 86 -10.11 -20.63 6.30
C ARG A 86 -10.87 -19.62 7.18
N LYS A 87 -12.10 -19.96 7.55
CA LYS A 87 -12.89 -19.25 8.56
C LYS A 87 -12.45 -19.59 9.99
N VAL A 88 -12.29 -18.58 10.84
CA VAL A 88 -12.02 -18.73 12.27
C VAL A 88 -12.86 -17.75 13.12
N SER A 89 -13.10 -18.07 14.38
CA SER A 89 -13.79 -17.20 15.35
C SER A 89 -12.86 -16.18 16.01
N SER A 90 -11.54 -16.43 16.00
CA SER A 90 -10.53 -15.56 16.60
C SER A 90 -9.26 -15.50 15.75
N VAL A 91 -8.63 -14.33 15.73
CA VAL A 91 -7.34 -14.09 15.05
C VAL A 91 -6.13 -14.46 15.92
N ARG A 92 -6.32 -14.70 17.22
CA ARG A 92 -5.22 -14.97 18.16
C ARG A 92 -4.57 -16.31 17.81
N GLY A 93 -3.26 -16.30 17.62
CA GLY A 93 -2.47 -17.48 17.20
C GLY A 93 -2.55 -17.81 15.71
N CYS A 94 -3.42 -17.14 14.95
CA CYS A 94 -3.58 -17.37 13.50
C CYS A 94 -2.94 -16.27 12.65
N LEU A 95 -2.84 -15.04 13.17
CA LEU A 95 -2.32 -13.88 12.45
C LEU A 95 -1.30 -13.11 13.30
N PRO A 96 -0.35 -12.41 12.67
CA PRO A 96 0.63 -11.59 13.38
C PRO A 96 -0.03 -10.49 14.22
N HIS A 97 0.75 -9.92 15.14
CA HIS A 97 0.29 -8.80 15.95
C HIS A 97 0.14 -7.54 15.10
N ALA A 98 -0.90 -6.74 15.37
CA ALA A 98 -1.16 -5.53 14.59
C ALA A 98 -0.04 -4.48 14.67
N ASP A 99 0.78 -4.54 15.72
CA ASP A 99 1.92 -3.65 15.95
C ASP A 99 3.13 -3.98 15.03
N GLN A 100 3.11 -5.15 14.38
CA GLN A 100 4.13 -5.58 13.42
C GLN A 100 3.78 -5.19 11.98
N ALA A 101 2.65 -4.53 11.78
CA ALA A 101 2.19 -4.13 10.46
C ALA A 101 3.12 -3.08 9.86
N GLU A 102 3.79 -3.42 8.76
CA GLU A 102 4.72 -2.56 8.05
C GLU A 102 4.72 -2.98 6.57
N PRO A 103 4.93 -2.07 5.61
CA PRO A 103 5.11 -0.62 5.76
C PRO A 103 3.78 0.16 5.80
N PHE A 104 3.81 1.40 6.31
CA PHE A 104 2.64 2.29 6.34
C PHE A 104 2.85 3.59 5.57
N LEU A 105 1.80 4.03 4.88
CA LEU A 105 1.69 5.33 4.26
C LEU A 105 0.52 6.11 4.88
N SER A 106 0.69 7.40 5.14
CA SER A 106 -0.40 8.31 5.49
C SER A 106 -0.21 9.64 4.77
N LEU A 107 -1.28 10.16 4.19
CA LEU A 107 -1.30 11.40 3.43
C LEU A 107 -2.13 12.49 4.11
N GLY A 108 -2.24 12.41 5.45
CA GLY A 108 -2.87 13.44 6.29
C GLY A 108 -4.40 13.42 6.32
N VAL A 109 -5.04 12.32 5.89
CA VAL A 109 -6.50 12.16 5.95
C VAL A 109 -6.89 11.15 7.04
N TYR A 110 -7.88 11.51 7.86
CA TYR A 110 -8.35 10.71 9.00
C TYR A 110 -9.85 10.35 8.91
N LYS A 111 -10.42 10.40 7.69
CA LYS A 111 -11.82 10.01 7.46
C LYS A 111 -12.01 8.51 7.68
N HIS A 112 -13.25 8.10 7.94
CA HIS A 112 -13.61 6.69 7.97
C HIS A 112 -13.34 6.03 6.60
N ALA A 113 -12.77 4.83 6.64
CA ALA A 113 -12.33 4.07 5.49
C ALA A 113 -13.47 3.27 4.82
N ASP A 114 -14.60 3.94 4.58
CA ASP A 114 -15.75 3.39 3.86
C ASP A 114 -15.40 3.32 2.36
N LEU A 115 -15.17 2.11 1.85
CA LEU A 115 -14.66 1.84 0.50
C LEU A 115 -15.56 2.45 -0.58
N HIS A 116 -16.88 2.31 -0.42
CA HIS A 116 -17.85 2.86 -1.36
C HIS A 116 -17.77 4.39 -1.40
N LYS A 117 -17.77 5.04 -0.24
CA LYS A 117 -17.69 6.51 -0.18
C LYS A 117 -16.32 7.04 -0.62
N MET A 118 -15.24 6.30 -0.35
CA MET A 118 -13.90 6.64 -0.84
C MET A 118 -13.85 6.61 -2.36
N ARG A 119 -14.42 5.57 -3.00
CA ARG A 119 -14.52 5.44 -4.45
C ARG A 119 -15.25 6.64 -5.07
N LEU A 120 -16.37 7.06 -4.49
CA LEU A 120 -17.13 8.23 -4.97
C LEU A 120 -16.36 9.55 -4.84
N ARG A 121 -15.60 9.74 -3.76
CA ARG A 121 -14.80 10.96 -3.55
C ARG A 121 -13.60 11.07 -4.47
N ARG A 122 -13.07 9.94 -4.97
CA ARG A 122 -11.90 9.90 -5.87
C ARG A 122 -10.65 10.64 -5.32
N ASP A 123 -10.52 10.70 -3.99
CA ASP A 123 -9.38 11.36 -3.32
C ASP A 123 -8.24 10.36 -3.09
N LEU A 124 -7.15 10.49 -3.84
CA LEU A 124 -5.99 9.60 -3.70
C LEU A 124 -5.32 9.69 -2.32
N LYS A 125 -5.48 10.79 -1.58
CA LYS A 125 -4.96 10.87 -0.20
C LYS A 125 -5.68 9.90 0.73
N GLU A 126 -6.92 9.57 0.42
CA GLU A 126 -7.70 8.55 1.12
C GLU A 126 -7.38 7.15 0.61
N ILE A 127 -7.26 6.98 -0.70
CA ILE A 127 -7.13 5.68 -1.37
C ILE A 127 -5.73 5.09 -1.21
N LEU A 128 -4.68 5.87 -1.50
CA LEU A 128 -3.30 5.38 -1.58
C LEU A 128 -2.78 4.71 -0.29
N PRO A 129 -3.06 5.20 0.94
CA PRO A 129 -2.66 4.52 2.16
C PRO A 129 -3.11 3.05 2.24
N PHE A 130 -4.33 2.75 1.80
CA PHE A 130 -4.88 1.39 1.85
C PHE A 130 -4.39 0.56 0.66
N TRP A 131 -4.32 1.16 -0.54
CA TRP A 131 -3.74 0.52 -1.72
C TRP A 131 -2.29 0.10 -1.45
N TRP A 132 -1.47 1.02 -0.95
CA TRP A 132 -0.08 0.78 -0.54
C TRP A 132 0.05 -0.43 0.38
N ARG A 133 -0.75 -0.46 1.45
CA ARG A 133 -0.64 -1.51 2.45
C ARG A 133 -1.15 -2.85 1.93
N LEU A 134 -2.24 -2.85 1.16
CA LEU A 134 -2.77 -4.05 0.53
C LEU A 134 -1.76 -4.64 -0.45
N ALA A 135 -1.17 -3.80 -1.31
CA ALA A 135 -0.14 -4.19 -2.27
C ALA A 135 1.08 -4.82 -1.58
N ALA A 136 1.56 -4.22 -0.49
CA ALA A 136 2.67 -4.74 0.31
C ALA A 136 2.38 -6.09 0.99
N LEU A 137 1.10 -6.47 1.13
CA LEU A 137 0.69 -7.75 1.72
C LEU A 137 0.55 -8.86 0.68
N ILE A 138 0.48 -8.54 -0.61
CA ILE A 138 0.33 -9.57 -1.64
C ILE A 138 1.65 -10.33 -1.75
N PRO A 139 1.62 -11.68 -1.61
CA PRO A 139 2.83 -12.47 -1.71
C PRO A 139 3.47 -12.29 -3.10
N PRO A 140 4.81 -12.18 -3.19
CA PRO A 140 5.49 -12.06 -4.47
C PRO A 140 5.21 -13.30 -5.32
N ASP A 141 5.13 -13.09 -6.62
CA ASP A 141 5.01 -14.17 -7.58
C ASP A 141 6.37 -14.86 -7.74
N SER A 142 6.37 -16.19 -7.73
CA SER A 142 7.48 -16.97 -8.24
C SER A 142 7.55 -16.75 -9.75
N SER A 143 8.38 -15.80 -10.18
CA SER A 143 8.99 -15.69 -11.52
C SER A 143 8.13 -15.44 -12.79
N GLU A 144 6.82 -15.21 -12.73
CA GLU A 144 6.00 -15.06 -13.97
C GLU A 144 5.09 -13.80 -14.08
N SER A 145 5.21 -12.82 -13.19
CA SER A 145 4.14 -11.84 -12.92
C SER A 145 3.92 -10.68 -13.90
N PHE A 146 4.93 -10.27 -14.67
CA PHE A 146 4.78 -9.11 -15.56
C PHE A 146 4.15 -9.46 -16.92
N GLN A 147 4.10 -10.74 -17.27
CA GLN A 147 3.41 -11.19 -18.49
C GLN A 147 1.88 -11.13 -18.32
N GLU A 148 1.37 -11.35 -17.10
CA GLU A 148 -0.07 -11.20 -16.79
C GLU A 148 -0.58 -9.77 -16.95
N ILE A 149 0.32 -8.78 -16.90
CA ILE A 149 0.01 -7.35 -17.03
C ILE A 149 0.40 -6.85 -18.44
N GLN A 150 0.17 -7.68 -19.47
CA GLN A 150 0.32 -7.27 -20.87
C GLN A 150 -1.05 -6.90 -21.48
N GLY A 151 -1.13 -5.74 -22.14
CA GLY A 151 -2.39 -5.22 -22.71
C GLY A 151 -3.35 -4.66 -21.66
N GLY A 152 -4.42 -3.97 -22.10
CA GLY A 152 -5.44 -3.39 -21.23
C GLY A 152 -4.86 -2.51 -20.13
N ILE A 153 -5.12 -2.87 -18.87
CA ILE A 153 -4.61 -2.13 -17.71
C ILE A 153 -3.07 -2.04 -17.65
N GLY A 154 -2.36 -2.99 -18.26
CA GLY A 154 -0.90 -3.02 -18.27
C GLY A 154 -0.29 -1.84 -19.02
N ASN A 155 -0.92 -1.42 -20.11
CA ASN A 155 -0.51 -0.22 -20.85
C ASN A 155 -0.63 1.02 -19.97
N LEU A 156 -1.75 1.16 -19.25
CA LEU A 156 -1.96 2.27 -18.33
C LEU A 156 -0.98 2.23 -17.16
N PHE A 157 -0.70 1.04 -16.60
CA PHE A 157 0.30 0.86 -15.55
C PHE A 157 1.69 1.34 -16.03
N HIS A 158 2.11 0.94 -17.23
CA HIS A 158 3.37 1.36 -17.81
C HIS A 158 3.43 2.88 -18.00
N VAL A 159 2.37 3.49 -18.54
CA VAL A 159 2.28 4.95 -18.68
C VAL A 159 2.45 5.65 -17.33
N VAL A 160 1.76 5.19 -16.28
CA VAL A 160 1.89 5.76 -14.94
C VAL A 160 3.31 5.61 -14.41
N HIS A 161 3.92 4.43 -14.58
CA HIS A 161 5.29 4.19 -14.13
C HIS A 161 6.29 5.09 -14.84
N GLN A 162 6.18 5.25 -16.16
CA GLN A 162 7.02 6.17 -16.94
C GLN A 162 6.92 7.61 -16.43
N LYS A 163 5.71 8.11 -16.17
CA LYS A 163 5.53 9.45 -15.59
C LYS A 163 6.20 9.61 -14.22
N ILE A 164 6.18 8.57 -13.40
CA ILE A 164 6.89 8.56 -12.10
C ILE A 164 8.40 8.59 -12.31
N LEU A 165 8.95 7.78 -13.21
CA LEU A 165 10.38 7.74 -13.52
C LEU A 165 10.88 9.06 -14.12
N GLN A 166 10.09 9.66 -15.02
CA GLN A 166 10.36 10.96 -15.65
C GLN A 166 10.06 12.16 -14.72
N ARG A 167 9.57 11.91 -13.50
CA ARG A 167 9.26 12.92 -12.48
C ARG A 167 8.25 13.97 -12.95
N GLU A 168 7.26 13.56 -13.73
CA GLU A 168 6.16 14.41 -14.21
C GLU A 168 5.13 14.69 -13.09
N LYS A 169 5.56 15.39 -12.03
CA LYS A 169 4.84 15.49 -10.75
C LYS A 169 3.37 15.91 -10.87
N THR A 170 3.03 16.76 -11.86
CA THR A 170 1.66 17.26 -12.08
C THR A 170 0.74 16.22 -12.71
N GLU A 171 1.29 15.28 -13.48
CA GLU A 171 0.54 14.28 -14.24
C GLU A 171 0.39 12.94 -13.50
N ILE A 172 1.22 12.70 -12.49
CA ILE A 172 1.22 11.45 -11.72
C ILE A 172 -0.12 11.26 -11.01
N HIS A 173 -0.70 12.30 -10.41
CA HIS A 173 -1.94 12.18 -9.64
C HIS A 173 -3.13 11.76 -10.52
N SER A 174 -3.35 12.44 -11.65
CA SER A 174 -4.43 12.10 -12.59
C SER A 174 -4.24 10.70 -13.16
N SER A 175 -3.01 10.34 -13.54
CA SER A 175 -2.70 9.02 -14.11
C SER A 175 -2.89 7.89 -13.11
N LEU A 176 -2.46 8.07 -11.85
CA LEU A 176 -2.70 7.12 -10.77
C LEU A 176 -4.18 6.93 -10.47
N LEU A 177 -4.96 8.02 -10.51
CA LEU A 177 -6.40 7.93 -10.32
C LEU A 177 -7.04 7.13 -11.46
N SER A 178 -6.64 7.36 -12.71
CA SER A 178 -7.10 6.57 -13.86
C SER A 178 -6.75 5.09 -13.70
N LEU A 179 -5.52 4.78 -13.27
CA LEU A 179 -5.10 3.41 -12.98
C LEU A 179 -5.94 2.76 -11.88
N TYR A 180 -6.23 3.50 -10.79
CA TYR A 180 -7.12 3.03 -9.74
C TYR A 180 -8.56 2.80 -10.25
N LEU A 181 -9.07 3.71 -11.08
CA LEU A 181 -10.44 3.65 -11.56
C LEU A 181 -10.65 2.49 -12.54
N ALA A 182 -9.76 2.31 -13.51
CA ALA A 182 -9.86 1.23 -14.49
C ALA A 182 -9.40 -0.13 -13.94
N GLY A 183 -8.32 -0.15 -13.16
CA GLY A 183 -7.63 -1.38 -12.76
C GLY A 183 -8.14 -2.05 -11.50
N PHE A 184 -9.02 -1.39 -10.74
CA PHE A 184 -9.51 -1.90 -9.47
C PHE A 184 -10.99 -1.62 -9.28
N SER A 185 -11.68 -2.62 -8.70
CA SER A 185 -13.00 -2.43 -8.12
C SER A 185 -12.99 -1.44 -6.95
N GLU A 186 -14.19 -1.01 -6.52
CA GLU A 186 -14.37 -0.22 -5.29
C GLU A 186 -13.68 -0.83 -4.05
N ASN A 187 -13.53 -2.17 -3.99
CA ASN A 187 -12.94 -2.87 -2.86
C ASN A 187 -11.49 -3.31 -3.11
N PHE A 188 -10.81 -2.66 -4.07
CA PHE A 188 -9.43 -2.97 -4.48
C PHE A 188 -9.21 -4.35 -5.12
N LEU A 189 -10.28 -5.07 -5.51
CA LEU A 189 -10.11 -6.27 -6.33
C LEU A 189 -9.55 -5.88 -7.71
N PRO A 190 -8.40 -6.44 -8.15
CA PRO A 190 -7.78 -6.09 -9.42
C PRO A 190 -8.59 -6.53 -10.63
N ARG A 191 -8.45 -5.80 -11.73
CA ARG A 191 -9.14 -6.02 -13.01
C ARG A 191 -8.22 -5.68 -14.17
N ILE A 192 -8.33 -6.44 -15.26
CA ILE A 192 -7.60 -6.18 -16.51
C ILE A 192 -8.30 -5.09 -17.33
N TYR A 193 -9.62 -4.95 -17.15
CA TYR A 193 -10.49 -4.09 -17.95
C TYR A 193 -11.27 -3.10 -17.10
N ASP A 194 -11.68 -2.01 -17.74
CA ASP A 194 -12.56 -0.99 -17.18
C ASP A 194 -14.01 -1.50 -17.13
N THR A 195 -14.27 -2.42 -16.20
CA THR A 195 -15.61 -2.99 -15.94
C THR A 195 -16.63 -1.98 -15.44
N GLU A 196 -16.20 -0.76 -15.10
CA GLU A 196 -17.07 0.34 -14.69
C GLU A 196 -17.35 1.31 -15.85
N TYR A 197 -16.83 1.02 -17.04
CA TYR A 197 -17.05 1.78 -18.28
C TYR A 197 -16.79 3.28 -18.07
N GLN A 198 -15.73 3.62 -17.34
CA GLN A 198 -15.31 5.01 -17.12
C GLN A 198 -14.76 5.66 -18.40
N GLY A 199 -14.50 4.86 -19.44
CA GLY A 199 -13.94 5.31 -20.73
C GLY A 199 -12.44 5.55 -20.67
N ILE A 200 -11.73 4.86 -19.76
CA ILE A 200 -10.29 5.04 -19.53
C ILE A 200 -9.46 4.11 -20.40
N LEU A 201 -9.92 2.88 -20.60
CA LEU A 201 -9.28 1.90 -21.47
C LEU A 201 -10.06 1.80 -22.78
N ASN A 202 -9.34 1.80 -23.90
CA ASN A 202 -9.92 1.76 -25.24
C ASN A 202 -10.19 0.32 -25.74
N ASP A 203 -9.70 -0.70 -25.03
CA ASP A 203 -9.62 -2.05 -25.54
C ASP A 203 -10.96 -2.81 -25.47
N CYS A 204 -11.32 -3.39 -26.61
CA CYS A 204 -12.48 -4.27 -26.80
C CYS A 204 -12.32 -5.62 -26.10
N PHE A 205 -13.47 -6.16 -25.70
CA PHE A 205 -13.66 -7.46 -25.06
C PHE A 205 -13.13 -8.60 -25.93
N ASP A 206 -12.13 -9.33 -25.42
CA ASP A 206 -12.07 -10.77 -25.68
C ASP A 206 -12.66 -11.47 -24.46
N VAL A 207 -13.66 -12.33 -24.68
CA VAL A 207 -14.44 -12.95 -23.59
C VAL A 207 -13.58 -13.98 -22.81
N ASP A 208 -12.52 -14.50 -23.44
CA ASP A 208 -11.65 -15.53 -22.88
C ASP A 208 -10.59 -15.00 -21.88
N THR A 209 -10.34 -13.69 -21.83
CA THR A 209 -9.37 -13.07 -20.91
C THR A 209 -9.94 -12.68 -19.54
N GLN A 210 -11.23 -12.91 -19.27
CA GLN A 210 -11.78 -12.88 -17.90
C GLN A 210 -11.40 -14.11 -17.05
N SER A 211 -10.45 -14.93 -17.52
CA SER A 211 -10.07 -16.19 -16.90
C SER A 211 -9.48 -16.05 -15.49
N HIS A 212 -9.00 -14.86 -15.10
CA HIS A 212 -8.39 -14.66 -13.79
C HIS A 212 -8.41 -13.22 -13.26
N VAL A 213 -8.24 -13.10 -11.93
CA VAL A 213 -7.99 -11.85 -11.19
C VAL A 213 -6.48 -11.57 -11.17
N PRO A 214 -6.01 -10.44 -11.72
CA PRO A 214 -4.57 -10.14 -11.82
C PRO A 214 -4.01 -9.60 -10.50
N PHE A 215 -3.81 -10.47 -9.50
CA PHE A 215 -3.19 -10.07 -8.23
C PHE A 215 -1.76 -9.55 -8.39
N SER A 216 -1.08 -9.95 -9.47
CA SER A 216 0.19 -9.39 -9.92
C SER A 216 0.13 -7.87 -10.09
N LEU A 217 -1.01 -7.30 -10.50
CA LEU A 217 -1.21 -5.84 -10.58
C LEU A 217 -1.12 -5.17 -9.19
N LEU A 218 -1.70 -5.78 -8.15
CA LEU A 218 -1.53 -5.26 -6.77
C LEU A 218 -0.08 -5.38 -6.34
N HIS A 219 0.56 -6.52 -6.56
CA HIS A 219 1.95 -6.70 -6.16
C HIS A 219 2.87 -5.67 -6.85
N ALA A 220 2.79 -5.56 -8.18
CA ALA A 220 3.56 -4.61 -8.97
C ALA A 220 3.31 -3.15 -8.59
N SER A 221 2.07 -2.81 -8.20
CA SER A 221 1.73 -1.47 -7.75
C SER A 221 2.48 -1.04 -6.49
N PHE A 222 2.93 -1.98 -5.65
CA PHE A 222 3.73 -1.63 -4.48
C PHE A 222 5.05 -0.95 -4.89
N CYS A 223 5.76 -1.53 -5.86
CA CYS A 223 7.00 -0.97 -6.39
C CYS A 223 6.75 0.37 -7.09
N LEU A 224 5.73 0.45 -7.94
CA LEU A 224 5.34 1.68 -8.63
C LEU A 224 5.04 2.81 -7.63
N LEU A 225 4.24 2.53 -6.60
CA LEU A 225 3.89 3.52 -5.59
C LEU A 225 5.11 3.91 -4.73
N ARG A 226 6.01 2.97 -4.45
CA ARG A 226 7.24 3.21 -3.69
C ARG A 226 8.10 4.27 -4.38
N ASP A 227 8.27 4.15 -5.71
CA ASP A 227 9.12 5.03 -6.50
C ASP A 227 8.66 6.49 -6.50
N ILE A 228 7.41 6.78 -6.11
CA ILE A 228 6.92 8.15 -5.85
C ILE A 228 7.66 8.79 -4.66
N PHE A 229 7.86 8.00 -3.59
CA PHE A 229 8.35 8.49 -2.30
C PHE A 229 9.83 8.22 -2.10
N ILE A 230 10.35 7.11 -2.60
CA ILE A 230 11.73 6.68 -2.45
C ILE A 230 12.16 5.94 -3.72
N SER A 231 13.28 6.35 -4.30
CA SER A 231 14.01 5.57 -5.31
C SER A 231 15.41 5.24 -4.79
N HIS A 232 15.88 4.04 -5.10
CA HIS A 232 17.19 3.53 -4.69
C HIS A 232 17.90 2.97 -5.92
N ASP A 233 19.03 3.56 -6.26
CA ASP A 233 19.88 3.16 -7.39
C ASP A 233 21.34 3.09 -6.92
N GLY A 234 21.84 1.88 -6.70
CA GLY A 234 23.20 1.63 -6.19
C GLY A 234 23.43 2.22 -4.79
N GLU A 235 24.12 3.34 -4.72
CA GLU A 235 24.42 4.07 -3.48
C GLU A 235 23.49 5.28 -3.28
N VAL A 236 22.74 5.65 -4.31
CA VAL A 236 21.89 6.84 -4.31
C VAL A 236 20.52 6.52 -3.77
N LEU A 237 20.11 7.24 -2.73
CA LEU A 237 18.80 7.17 -2.14
C LEU A 237 18.07 8.50 -2.34
N ASP A 238 17.18 8.53 -3.33
CA ASP A 238 16.38 9.70 -3.68
C ASP A 238 15.11 9.74 -2.81
N ILE A 239 14.95 10.83 -2.06
CA ILE A 239 13.82 11.07 -1.15
C ILE A 239 12.81 12.01 -1.78
N LEU A 240 11.56 11.53 -1.88
CA LEU A 240 10.41 12.20 -2.50
C LEU A 240 10.71 12.64 -3.96
N PRO A 241 11.31 11.80 -4.81
CA PRO A 241 11.76 12.20 -6.14
C PRO A 241 10.60 12.69 -7.02
N SER A 242 9.45 12.01 -6.92
CA SER A 242 8.31 12.19 -7.82
C SER A 242 7.02 12.52 -7.06
N LEU A 243 7.11 13.14 -5.88
CA LEU A 243 5.96 13.50 -5.04
C LEU A 243 5.00 14.47 -5.77
N PRO A 244 3.74 14.07 -6.02
CA PRO A 244 2.74 14.95 -6.62
C PRO A 244 2.38 16.16 -5.74
N PRO A 245 2.05 17.32 -6.34
CA PRO A 245 1.67 18.52 -5.62
C PRO A 245 0.41 18.36 -4.75
N GLU A 246 -0.43 17.37 -5.02
CA GLU A 246 -1.65 17.03 -4.29
C GLU A 246 -1.37 16.38 -2.93
N PHE A 247 -0.12 15.95 -2.67
CA PHE A 247 0.32 15.32 -1.42
C PHE A 247 1.22 16.27 -0.60
N PRO A 248 0.68 17.40 -0.09
CA PRO A 248 1.48 18.42 0.57
C PRO A 248 2.11 17.93 1.89
N CYS A 249 1.57 16.89 2.50
CA CYS A 249 2.10 16.32 3.73
C CYS A 249 1.83 14.83 3.80
N GLY A 250 2.66 14.14 4.58
CA GLY A 250 2.45 12.73 4.84
C GLY A 250 3.59 12.11 5.64
N LYS A 251 3.42 10.81 5.88
CA LYS A 251 4.37 9.96 6.58
C LYS A 251 4.47 8.62 5.87
N LEU A 252 5.70 8.15 5.71
CA LEU A 252 6.02 6.79 5.29
C LEU A 252 6.76 6.14 6.45
N ILE A 253 6.35 4.96 6.89
CA ILE A 253 6.91 4.32 8.08
C ILE A 253 7.35 2.90 7.75
N HIS A 254 8.60 2.60 8.14
CA HIS A 254 9.22 1.28 8.10
C HIS A 254 9.16 0.60 6.72
N LEU A 255 9.44 1.36 5.66
CA LEU A 255 9.73 0.75 4.36
C LEU A 255 11.04 -0.01 4.46
N SER A 256 11.03 -1.29 4.10
CA SER A 256 12.25 -2.09 3.99
C SER A 256 12.92 -1.83 2.64
N LEU A 257 14.21 -1.53 2.67
CA LEU A 257 15.07 -1.40 1.50
C LEU A 257 16.14 -2.47 1.58
N GLU A 258 16.18 -3.35 0.57
CA GLU A 258 17.16 -4.42 0.45
C GLU A 258 18.58 -3.84 0.41
N GLY A 259 19.51 -4.48 1.14
CA GLY A 259 20.91 -4.03 1.22
C GLY A 259 21.12 -2.74 2.04
N ILE A 260 20.09 -2.20 2.71
CA ILE A 260 20.20 -0.97 3.50
C ILE A 260 19.56 -1.14 4.88
N GLY A 261 18.26 -1.45 4.92
CA GLY A 261 17.49 -1.55 6.16
C GLY A 261 16.14 -0.84 6.10
N LYS A 262 15.63 -0.36 7.24
CA LYS A 262 14.28 0.21 7.34
C LYS A 262 14.28 1.72 7.36
N ILE A 263 13.54 2.34 6.46
CA ILE A 263 13.43 3.80 6.33
C ILE A 263 12.03 4.33 6.68
N SER A 264 11.99 5.48 7.32
CA SER A 264 10.78 6.26 7.59
C SER A 264 10.97 7.71 7.20
N LEU A 265 9.94 8.31 6.60
CA LEU A 265 9.91 9.70 6.14
C LEU A 265 8.75 10.45 6.77
N GLU A 266 8.95 11.74 7.04
CA GLU A 266 7.88 12.70 7.30
C GLU A 266 8.10 13.94 6.44
N TRP A 267 7.06 14.39 5.74
CA TRP A 267 7.11 15.62 4.94
C TRP A 267 5.90 16.52 5.19
N ARG A 268 6.11 17.81 5.01
CA ARG A 268 5.07 18.85 5.13
C ARG A 268 5.35 19.99 4.17
N LYS A 269 4.29 20.62 3.65
CA LYS A 269 4.38 21.65 2.62
C LYS A 269 5.27 21.21 1.44
N LYS A 270 5.16 19.94 1.03
CA LYS A 270 5.95 19.29 -0.06
C LYS A 270 7.46 19.22 0.19
N THR A 271 7.90 19.44 1.43
CA THR A 271 9.33 19.41 1.81
C THR A 271 9.57 18.36 2.88
N ILE A 272 10.71 17.66 2.79
CA ILE A 272 11.11 16.68 3.77
C ILE A 272 11.35 17.36 5.13
N ARG A 273 10.85 16.73 6.20
CA ARG A 273 11.00 17.20 7.58
C ARG A 273 11.90 16.29 8.38
N LYS A 274 11.78 14.99 8.16
CA LYS A 274 12.56 13.98 8.87
C LYS A 274 12.73 12.75 8.00
N VAL A 275 13.96 12.23 7.99
CA VAL A 275 14.30 10.90 7.47
C VAL A 275 14.87 10.11 8.64
N CYS A 276 14.44 8.87 8.81
CA CYS A 276 14.95 7.96 9.83
C CYS A 276 15.29 6.64 9.17
N LEU A 277 16.55 6.24 9.20
CA LEU A 277 17.03 4.98 8.66
C LEU A 277 17.55 4.11 9.81
N HIS A 278 17.04 2.89 9.93
CA HIS A 278 17.63 1.85 10.74
C HIS A 278 18.46 0.95 9.83
N ALA A 279 19.79 1.13 9.85
CA ALA A 279 20.71 0.41 8.98
C ALA A 279 20.86 -1.05 9.45
N GLN A 280 20.69 -1.98 8.52
CA GLN A 280 20.88 -3.41 8.74
C GLN A 280 22.23 -3.89 8.22
N GLU A 281 22.81 -3.18 7.26
CA GLU A 281 24.08 -3.49 6.62
C GLU A 281 25.04 -2.30 6.68
N ASN A 282 26.33 -2.56 6.52
CA ASN A 282 27.33 -1.51 6.32
C ASN A 282 27.34 -1.15 4.84
N LYS A 283 27.15 0.12 4.50
CA LYS A 283 27.10 0.56 3.10
C LYS A 283 27.41 2.04 2.99
N ASP A 284 27.94 2.48 1.86
CA ASP A 284 27.99 3.89 1.52
C ASP A 284 26.66 4.34 0.91
N LEU A 285 26.17 5.48 1.39
CA LEU A 285 24.86 5.99 1.04
C LEU A 285 24.93 7.48 0.72
N PHE A 286 24.44 7.83 -0.45
CA PHE A 286 24.22 9.20 -0.90
C PHE A 286 22.73 9.56 -0.75
N LEU A 287 22.40 10.37 0.25
CA LEU A 287 21.02 10.82 0.45
C LEU A 287 20.72 12.04 -0.43
N ARG A 288 19.94 11.84 -1.49
CA ARG A 288 19.48 12.93 -2.35
C ARG A 288 18.08 13.38 -1.93
N VAL A 289 17.92 14.67 -1.65
CA VAL A 289 16.62 15.29 -1.38
C VAL A 289 16.34 16.36 -2.44
N SER A 290 15.07 16.74 -2.61
CA SER A 290 14.70 17.80 -3.54
C SER A 290 15.39 19.14 -3.20
N SER A 291 15.98 19.79 -4.19
CA SER A 291 16.46 21.18 -4.14
C SER A 291 15.33 22.12 -3.67
N PRO A 292 15.58 23.16 -2.85
CA PRO A 292 16.87 23.81 -2.58
C PRO A 292 17.46 23.50 -1.19
N LEU A 293 17.30 22.29 -0.65
CA LEU A 293 17.87 21.97 0.66
C LEU A 293 19.38 21.74 0.57
N VAL A 294 20.16 22.39 1.44
CA VAL A 294 21.64 22.35 1.43
C VAL A 294 22.24 21.64 2.64
N SER A 295 21.57 21.67 3.79
CA SER A 295 22.09 21.03 5.01
C SER A 295 20.98 20.49 5.90
N CYS A 296 21.36 19.61 6.82
CA CYS A 296 20.47 19.10 7.85
C CYS A 296 21.24 18.75 9.12
N ARG A 297 20.51 18.48 10.20
CA ARG A 297 21.10 17.85 11.40
C ARG A 297 21.04 16.33 11.23
N LEU A 298 22.20 15.69 11.35
CA LEU A 298 22.33 14.25 11.43
C LEU A 298 22.52 13.82 12.87
N ARG A 299 21.71 12.87 13.33
CA ARG A 299 21.86 12.21 14.64
C ARG A 299 22.02 10.72 14.43
N GLN A 300 22.99 10.13 15.13
CA GLN A 300 23.22 8.68 15.12
C GLN A 300 22.88 8.11 16.49
N TRP A 301 22.12 7.03 16.48
CA TRP A 301 21.69 6.32 17.68
C TRP A 301 22.20 4.89 17.61
N LYS A 302 22.83 4.44 18.70
CA LYS A 302 23.23 3.04 18.89
C LYS A 302 22.73 2.59 20.26
N GLN A 303 22.07 1.44 20.33
CA GLN A 303 21.50 0.90 21.57
C GLN A 303 20.67 1.93 22.37
N LYS A 304 19.81 2.69 21.67
CA LYS A 304 18.94 3.75 22.24
C LYS A 304 19.69 4.94 22.87
N LYS A 305 20.99 5.08 22.68
CA LYS A 305 21.77 6.26 23.07
C LYS A 305 22.21 7.04 21.85
N ILE A 306 22.17 8.36 21.93
CA ILE A 306 22.75 9.24 20.91
C ILE A 306 24.26 9.16 21.05
N ILE A 307 24.95 8.78 19.98
CA ILE A 307 26.41 8.71 19.92
C ILE A 307 27.01 9.89 19.17
N PHE A 308 26.26 10.49 18.25
CA PHE A 308 26.72 11.57 17.40
C PHE A 308 25.56 12.48 17.01
N SER A 309 25.83 13.79 16.96
CA SER A 309 24.90 14.80 16.47
C SER A 309 25.67 15.97 15.88
N SER A 310 25.58 16.18 14.58
CA SER A 310 26.21 17.32 13.90
C SER A 310 25.29 17.89 12.82
N ARG A 311 25.68 19.04 12.27
CA ARG A 311 25.16 19.48 10.97
C ARG A 311 26.02 18.89 9.87
N VAL A 312 25.37 18.44 8.81
CA VAL A 312 26.01 17.87 7.62
C VAL A 312 25.44 18.54 6.37
N SER A 313 26.28 18.69 5.36
CA SER A 313 25.87 19.11 4.03
C SER A 313 25.07 17.99 3.36
N LEU A 314 24.07 18.35 2.58
CA LEU A 314 23.34 17.41 1.73
C LEU A 314 24.13 17.24 0.43
N GLY A 315 24.16 16.01 -0.11
CA GLY A 315 24.94 15.70 -1.30
C GLY A 315 26.37 15.22 -1.03
N GLU A 316 26.63 14.71 0.17
CA GLU A 316 27.85 13.96 0.49
C GLU A 316 27.52 12.48 0.68
N ILE A 317 28.45 11.61 0.28
CA ILE A 317 28.36 10.17 0.57
C ILE A 317 28.66 9.97 2.05
N MET A 318 27.86 9.14 2.73
CA MET A 318 28.16 8.74 4.10
C MET A 318 28.14 7.23 4.27
N GLU A 319 29.07 6.73 5.09
CA GLU A 319 29.09 5.36 5.53
C GLU A 319 27.99 5.14 6.58
N ILE A 320 27.01 4.28 6.26
CA ILE A 320 26.06 3.75 7.23
C ILE A 320 26.58 2.45 7.83
N LYS A 321 26.36 2.24 9.14
CA LYS A 321 26.82 1.07 9.88
C LYS A 321 25.65 0.26 10.41
N ALA A 322 25.71 -1.05 10.22
CA ALA A 322 24.73 -2.01 10.69
C ALA A 322 24.43 -1.82 12.18
N GLY A 323 23.14 -1.87 12.53
CA GLY A 323 22.65 -1.69 13.91
C GLY A 323 22.61 -0.23 14.38
N THR A 324 22.94 0.74 13.53
CA THR A 324 22.86 2.18 13.84
C THR A 324 21.59 2.77 13.25
N THR A 325 20.92 3.63 14.02
CA THR A 325 19.78 4.41 13.53
C THR A 325 20.24 5.84 13.23
N TYR A 326 20.13 6.22 11.96
CA TYR A 326 20.42 7.56 11.44
C TYR A 326 19.13 8.37 11.37
N VAL A 327 19.19 9.61 11.86
CA VAL A 327 18.07 10.56 11.82
C VAL A 327 18.54 11.86 11.21
N TRP A 328 18.04 12.18 10.02
CA TRP A 328 18.20 13.49 9.40
C TRP A 328 16.94 14.32 9.67
N ASP A 329 17.11 15.46 10.32
CA ASP A 329 16.04 16.42 10.58
C ASP A 329 16.55 17.86 10.53
N CYS A 330 15.65 18.84 10.76
CA CYS A 330 16.02 20.26 10.70
C CYS A 330 16.68 20.65 9.36
N PHE A 331 16.10 20.21 8.24
CA PHE A 331 16.55 20.55 6.90
C PHE A 331 16.50 22.07 6.67
N LEU A 332 17.56 22.63 6.09
CA LEU A 332 17.75 24.05 5.79
C LEU A 332 18.02 24.25 4.30
N LYS A 333 17.59 25.42 3.80
CA LYS A 333 17.90 25.90 2.46
C LYS A 333 19.22 26.66 2.44
#